data_AF-A0A0L6JIV2-F1
#
_entry.id   AF-A0A0L6JIV2-F1
#
_cell.length_a   1.000
_cell.length_b   1.000
_cell.length_c   1.000
_cell.angle_alpha   90.00
_cell.angle_beta   90.00
_cell.angle_gamma   90.00
#
_symmetry.space_group_name_H-M   'P 1'
#
loop_
_entity.id
_entity.type
_entity.pdbx_description
1 polymer ?
#
loop_
_entity_poly.entity_id
_entity_poly.type
_entity_poly.pdbx_seq_one_letter_code
_entity_poly.pdbx_strand_id
1 'polypeptide(L)'
;MALKVVFDYIPLGHPNRPGKKLISQDARIWHGTANTSPTATDEMHRKYAGRPYVKKWNPQKNRYSFYEIDGVTPFVYGATHNYIDKDSVTIIIPHDEYAPGAGDKGLDINNGYNGQTKLAKEVFNHQQNYRTIQTELCMNDMKSWDKVLANAVEFTKLYMPQIKTDYRHFDLTGKPCPMPLVNTSIKEVDPRWLDFVKRINDAIASLNYPVNTPKIRINGEIVNGKMDVQPFIKDGRTLAPVRFIAETLGKKVVWIPEENMVDIFSISIAK
;
A
#
# COMPACT_ATOMS: atom_id res chain seq x y z
N MET A 1 -15.26 -12.68 -10.15
CA MET A 1 -14.39 -11.74 -10.90
C MET A 1 -13.08 -11.59 -10.16
N ALA A 2 -11.96 -11.51 -10.88
CA ALA A 2 -10.64 -11.25 -10.29
C ALA A 2 -10.62 -9.87 -9.61
N LEU A 3 -9.82 -9.72 -8.55
CA LEU A 3 -9.67 -8.45 -7.84
C LEU A 3 -9.08 -7.38 -8.77
N LYS A 4 -9.78 -6.26 -8.95
CA LYS A 4 -9.26 -5.11 -9.70
C LYS A 4 -8.27 -4.33 -8.83
N VAL A 5 -7.02 -4.24 -9.28
CA VAL A 5 -5.97 -3.47 -8.60
C VAL A 5 -5.47 -2.36 -9.53
N VAL A 6 -5.44 -1.14 -9.02
CA VAL A 6 -5.02 0.07 -9.73
C VAL A 6 -3.76 0.62 -9.09
N PHE A 7 -2.75 0.89 -9.91
CA PHE A 7 -1.56 1.63 -9.48
C PHE A 7 -1.73 3.08 -9.87
N ASP A 8 -2.02 3.95 -8.91
CA ASP A 8 -2.21 5.38 -9.14
C ASP A 8 -1.42 6.19 -8.12
N TYR A 9 -0.09 6.12 -8.25
CA TYR A 9 0.80 6.72 -7.29
C TYR A 9 0.59 8.23 -7.18
N ILE A 10 0.65 8.73 -5.94
CA ILE A 10 0.82 10.17 -5.70
C ILE A 10 2.13 10.61 -6.37
N PRO A 11 2.24 11.82 -6.95
CA PRO A 11 3.50 12.31 -7.51
C PRO A 11 4.66 12.28 -6.50
N LEU A 12 5.85 11.89 -6.97
CA LEU A 12 7.07 11.91 -6.15
C LEU A 12 7.37 13.35 -5.70
N GLY A 13 7.63 13.54 -4.40
CA GLY A 13 7.91 14.85 -3.81
C GLY A 13 6.67 15.57 -3.26
N HIS A 14 5.48 15.00 -3.44
CA HIS A 14 4.27 15.42 -2.74
C HIS A 14 4.44 15.27 -1.21
N PRO A 15 3.82 16.13 -0.36
CA PRO A 15 3.97 16.03 1.09
C PRO A 15 3.63 14.65 1.68
N ASN A 16 2.62 13.97 1.14
CA ASN A 16 2.26 12.60 1.50
C ASN A 16 3.11 11.50 0.85
N ARG A 17 3.95 11.82 -0.16
CA ARG A 17 4.88 10.89 -0.80
C ARG A 17 6.26 11.55 -0.99
N PRO A 18 7.05 11.66 0.09
CA PRO A 18 8.35 12.32 0.04
C PRO A 18 9.43 11.51 -0.68
N GLY A 19 9.15 10.27 -1.11
CA GLY A 19 10.12 9.40 -1.79
C GLY A 19 11.16 8.75 -0.87
N LYS A 20 10.94 8.80 0.45
CA LYS A 20 11.79 8.09 1.42
C LYS A 20 11.52 6.59 1.34
N LYS A 21 12.56 5.76 1.38
CA LYS A 21 12.42 4.30 1.38
C LYS A 21 12.03 3.79 2.77
N LEU A 22 11.29 2.68 2.81
CA LEU A 22 11.10 1.92 4.03
C LEU A 22 12.45 1.39 4.54
N ILE A 23 12.61 1.36 5.85
CA ILE A 23 13.71 0.67 6.53
C ILE A 23 13.50 -0.84 6.42
N SER A 24 12.25 -1.28 6.58
CA SER A 24 11.87 -2.69 6.50
C SER A 24 10.35 -2.84 6.30
N GLN A 25 9.88 -4.08 6.10
CA GLN A 25 8.46 -4.43 5.98
C GLN A 25 8.10 -5.42 7.11
N ASP A 26 8.24 -4.98 8.37
CA ASP A 26 8.12 -5.84 9.54
C ASP A 26 6.67 -6.28 9.81
N ALA A 27 5.70 -5.43 9.48
CA ALA A 27 4.28 -5.69 9.71
C ALA A 27 3.38 -4.98 8.70
N ARG A 28 2.12 -5.43 8.64
CA ARG A 28 1.00 -4.73 8.03
C ARG A 28 0.26 -3.94 9.10
N ILE A 29 -0.13 -2.70 8.79
CA ILE A 29 -1.03 -1.93 9.64
C ILE A 29 -2.34 -1.70 8.91
N TRP A 30 -3.42 -2.04 9.59
CA TRP A 30 -4.78 -1.89 9.08
C TRP A 30 -5.45 -0.67 9.68
N HIS A 31 -6.03 0.13 8.80
CA HIS A 31 -6.80 1.33 9.08
C HIS A 31 -8.21 1.17 8.53
N GLY A 32 -9.12 1.99 9.03
CA GLY A 32 -10.46 2.14 8.48
C GLY A 32 -10.69 3.62 8.23
N THR A 33 -11.18 3.94 7.04
CA THR A 33 -11.30 5.33 6.55
C THR A 33 -12.18 6.21 7.44
N ALA A 34 -13.08 5.58 8.22
CA ALA A 34 -14.09 6.25 9.03
C ALA A 34 -14.97 7.22 8.24
N ASN A 35 -15.01 7.06 6.91
CA ASN A 35 -15.80 7.87 6.01
C ASN A 35 -16.87 6.98 5.37
N THR A 36 -18.10 7.15 5.84
CA THR A 36 -19.27 6.38 5.39
C THR A 36 -20.01 7.07 4.24
N SER A 37 -19.48 8.17 3.70
CA SER A 37 -20.03 8.77 2.49
C SER A 37 -19.98 7.75 1.35
N PRO A 38 -21.08 7.51 0.61
CA PRO A 38 -21.10 6.57 -0.53
C PRO A 38 -20.05 6.87 -1.61
N THR A 39 -19.60 8.12 -1.70
CA THR A 39 -18.57 8.57 -2.65
C THR A 39 -17.13 8.36 -2.15
N ALA A 40 -16.95 7.89 -0.92
CA ALA A 40 -15.63 7.71 -0.31
C ALA A 40 -14.97 6.38 -0.72
N THR A 41 -14.86 6.16 -2.03
CA THR A 41 -14.21 4.99 -2.63
C THR A 41 -12.68 5.05 -2.48
N ASP A 42 -11.98 3.99 -2.87
CA ASP A 42 -10.51 3.99 -2.97
C ASP A 42 -9.98 5.09 -3.90
N GLU A 43 -10.65 5.32 -5.03
CA GLU A 43 -10.31 6.40 -5.99
C GLU A 43 -10.46 7.79 -5.37
N MET A 44 -11.53 8.03 -4.59
CA MET A 44 -11.72 9.30 -3.90
C MET A 44 -10.59 9.54 -2.89
N HIS A 45 -10.25 8.53 -2.10
CA HIS A 45 -9.18 8.62 -1.13
C HIS A 45 -7.81 8.83 -1.76
N ARG A 46 -7.51 8.20 -2.90
CA ARG A 46 -6.34 8.53 -3.72
C ARG A 46 -6.34 10.02 -4.01
N LYS A 47 -7.40 10.55 -4.65
CA LYS A 47 -7.46 11.97 -5.06
C LYS A 47 -7.26 12.91 -3.88
N TYR A 48 -7.84 12.59 -2.73
CA TYR A 48 -7.68 13.37 -1.51
C TYR A 48 -6.25 13.29 -0.93
N ALA A 49 -5.64 12.11 -0.90
CA ALA A 49 -4.28 11.91 -0.38
C ALA A 49 -3.22 12.57 -1.28
N GLY A 50 -3.47 12.65 -2.59
CA GLY A 50 -2.64 13.33 -3.59
C GLY A 50 -3.12 14.72 -3.98
N ARG A 51 -3.94 15.37 -3.15
CA ARG A 51 -4.56 16.67 -3.46
C ARG A 51 -3.50 17.78 -3.67
N PRO A 52 -3.81 18.82 -4.47
CA PRO A 52 -2.90 19.96 -4.65
C PRO A 52 -2.50 20.66 -3.35
N TYR A 53 -1.31 21.25 -3.34
CA TYR A 53 -0.75 21.95 -2.18
C TYR A 53 0.10 23.16 -2.62
N VAL A 54 0.37 24.06 -1.68
CA VAL A 54 1.29 25.19 -1.88
C VAL A 54 2.58 24.95 -1.09
N LYS A 55 3.72 25.08 -1.76
CA LYS A 55 5.06 24.96 -1.16
C LYS A 55 5.67 26.36 -0.96
N LYS A 56 6.04 26.70 0.28
CA LYS A 56 6.68 27.99 0.61
C LYS A 56 7.99 27.76 1.35
N TRP A 57 9.03 28.54 1.01
CA TRP A 57 10.26 28.54 1.79
C TRP A 57 10.01 29.18 3.15
N ASN A 58 10.40 28.51 4.24
CA ASN A 58 10.34 29.07 5.59
C ASN A 58 11.78 29.39 6.05
N PRO A 59 12.18 30.67 6.06
CA PRO A 59 13.54 31.07 6.40
C PRO A 59 13.87 30.80 7.88
N GLN A 60 12.89 30.90 8.79
CA GLN A 60 13.10 30.64 10.22
C GLN A 60 13.42 29.16 10.50
N LYS A 61 12.81 28.25 9.74
CA LYS A 61 13.03 26.80 9.88
C LYS A 61 14.10 26.26 8.92
N ASN A 62 14.67 27.12 8.08
CA ASN A 62 15.58 26.77 6.98
C ASN A 62 15.10 25.56 6.15
N ARG A 63 13.80 25.52 5.83
CA ARG A 63 13.18 24.42 5.07
C ARG A 63 11.90 24.85 4.38
N TYR A 64 11.47 24.08 3.38
CA TYR A 64 10.14 24.24 2.81
C TYR A 64 9.04 23.82 3.80
N SER A 65 7.98 24.61 3.84
CA SER A 65 6.71 24.31 4.52
C SER A 65 5.61 24.12 3.48
N PHE A 66 4.62 23.29 3.83
CA PHE A 66 3.55 22.88 2.93
C PHE A 66 2.21 23.34 3.49
N TYR A 67 1.36 23.85 2.62
CA TYR A 67 0.05 24.40 2.93
C TYR A 67 -1.00 23.79 2.00
N GLU A 68 -2.25 23.80 2.44
CA GLU A 68 -3.40 23.54 1.56
C GLU A 68 -3.44 24.58 0.42
N ILE A 69 -4.33 24.39 -0.56
CA ILE A 69 -4.36 25.22 -1.78
C ILE A 69 -4.69 26.71 -1.51
N ASP A 70 -5.25 27.02 -0.34
CA ASP A 70 -5.44 28.40 0.13
C ASP A 70 -4.11 29.13 0.45
N GLY A 71 -3.01 28.40 0.54
CA GLY A 71 -1.67 28.91 0.86
C GLY A 71 -1.51 29.41 2.30
N VAL A 72 -2.48 29.23 3.17
CA VAL A 72 -2.49 29.72 4.56
C VAL A 72 -2.61 28.58 5.56
N THR A 73 -3.50 27.62 5.29
CA THR A 73 -3.74 26.47 6.17
C THR A 73 -2.58 25.48 6.05
N PRO A 74 -1.91 25.08 7.15
CA PRO A 74 -0.86 24.07 7.09
C PRO A 74 -1.37 22.75 6.50
N PHE A 75 -0.59 22.12 5.64
CA PHE A 75 -1.00 20.88 4.98
C PHE A 75 -1.21 19.76 6.01
N VAL A 76 -2.38 19.10 5.95
CA VAL A 76 -2.68 17.95 6.81
C VAL A 76 -2.15 16.68 6.17
N TYR A 77 -1.13 16.10 6.81
CA TYR A 77 -0.54 14.83 6.40
C TYR A 77 -1.47 13.66 6.74
N GLY A 78 -1.51 12.68 5.86
CA GLY A 78 -2.31 11.48 6.04
C GLY A 78 -2.46 10.73 4.74
N ALA A 79 -1.76 9.60 4.63
CA ALA A 79 -1.88 8.67 3.53
C ALA A 79 -1.37 7.30 3.97
N THR A 80 -1.94 6.26 3.39
CA THR A 80 -1.44 4.88 3.49
C THR A 80 -0.95 4.41 2.12
N HIS A 81 -0.43 3.19 2.04
CA HIS A 81 0.03 2.65 0.77
C HIS A 81 -1.14 2.22 -0.11
N ASN A 82 -2.17 1.63 0.52
CA ASN A 82 -3.28 0.98 -0.16
C ASN A 82 -4.62 1.49 0.37
N TYR A 83 -5.58 1.67 -0.53
CA TYR A 83 -6.98 1.85 -0.21
C TYR A 83 -7.77 0.71 -0.84
N ILE A 84 -8.54 -0.01 -0.02
CA ILE A 84 -9.32 -1.18 -0.44
C ILE A 84 -10.79 -0.85 -0.31
N ASP A 85 -11.49 -0.84 -1.44
CA ASP A 85 -12.94 -0.72 -1.53
C ASP A 85 -13.55 -2.06 -1.98
N LYS A 86 -14.88 -2.14 -2.00
CA LYS A 86 -15.63 -3.32 -2.45
C LYS A 86 -15.40 -3.64 -3.94
N ASP A 87 -15.12 -2.61 -4.75
CA ASP A 87 -15.02 -2.70 -6.21
C ASP A 87 -13.56 -2.80 -6.71
N SER A 88 -12.61 -2.18 -5.99
CA SER A 88 -11.19 -2.18 -6.35
C SER A 88 -10.24 -1.94 -5.17
N VAL A 89 -8.96 -2.15 -5.44
CA VAL A 89 -7.85 -1.68 -4.60
C VAL A 89 -7.03 -0.67 -5.38
N THR A 90 -6.69 0.45 -4.75
CA THR A 90 -5.76 1.42 -5.31
C THR A 90 -4.49 1.50 -4.47
N ILE A 91 -3.33 1.28 -5.11
CA ILE A 91 -2.00 1.47 -4.52
C ILE A 91 -1.54 2.88 -4.88
N ILE A 92 -1.31 3.71 -3.85
CA ILE A 92 -1.05 5.14 -4.02
C ILE A 92 0.37 5.55 -3.60
N ILE A 93 1.08 4.70 -2.85
CA ILE A 93 2.49 4.83 -2.52
C ILE A 93 3.14 3.46 -2.75
N PRO A 94 4.28 3.38 -3.47
CA PRO A 94 4.99 2.10 -3.66
C PRO A 94 5.32 1.43 -2.33
N HIS A 95 5.25 0.09 -2.28
CA HIS A 95 5.47 -0.69 -1.06
C HIS A 95 6.92 -0.70 -0.55
N ASP A 96 7.85 -0.05 -1.26
CA ASP A 96 9.21 0.19 -0.79
C ASP A 96 9.44 1.64 -0.30
N GLU A 97 8.38 2.46 -0.28
CA GLU A 97 8.41 3.86 0.17
C GLU A 97 7.63 4.07 1.47
N TYR A 98 8.01 5.09 2.23
CA TYR A 98 7.35 5.58 3.44
C TYR A 98 5.92 6.10 3.18
N ALA A 99 4.99 5.85 4.11
CA ALA A 99 3.65 6.42 4.12
C ALA A 99 3.29 7.05 5.49
N PRO A 100 2.76 8.29 5.55
CA PRO A 100 2.49 9.00 6.81
C PRO A 100 1.09 8.70 7.41
N GLY A 101 0.79 7.45 7.73
CA GLY A 101 -0.56 7.05 8.18
C GLY A 101 -0.66 6.46 9.61
N ALA A 102 0.45 5.97 10.17
CA ALA A 102 0.47 5.17 11.39
C ALA A 102 0.95 5.91 12.66
N GLY A 103 1.20 7.23 12.57
CA GLY A 103 1.38 8.08 13.75
C GLY A 103 2.73 7.97 14.49
N ASP A 104 3.86 8.13 13.81
CA ASP A 104 5.24 8.02 14.36
C ASP A 104 5.63 9.04 15.46
N LYS A 105 4.82 10.06 15.68
CA LYS A 105 5.19 11.08 16.66
C LYS A 105 4.90 10.55 18.07
N GLY A 106 5.97 10.31 18.82
CA GLY A 106 5.94 10.04 20.26
C GLY A 106 5.54 11.28 21.04
N LEU A 107 4.31 11.75 20.84
CA LEU A 107 3.68 12.75 21.70
C LEU A 107 2.90 12.01 22.77
N ASP A 108 3.03 12.45 24.02
CA ASP A 108 2.32 11.89 25.17
C ASP A 108 0.78 11.96 25.00
N ILE A 109 0.28 12.86 24.15
CA ILE A 109 -1.14 13.04 23.82
C ILE A 109 -1.26 13.37 22.32
N ASN A 110 -2.07 12.60 21.58
CA ASN A 110 -2.42 12.88 20.18
C ASN A 110 -3.93 12.70 19.97
N ASN A 111 -4.65 13.75 19.57
CA ASN A 111 -6.10 13.73 19.30
C ASN A 111 -6.97 13.16 20.45
N GLY A 112 -6.63 13.45 21.72
CA GLY A 112 -7.43 12.98 22.87
C GLY A 112 -7.26 11.49 23.21
N TYR A 113 -6.30 10.81 22.58
CA TYR A 113 -5.89 9.45 22.91
C TYR A 113 -4.45 9.46 23.46
N ASN A 114 -4.13 8.50 24.35
CA ASN A 114 -2.85 8.38 25.05
C ASN A 114 -1.70 8.04 24.09
N GLY A 115 -1.24 9.04 23.33
CA GLY A 115 -0.01 8.99 22.54
C GLY A 115 0.17 7.71 21.71
N GLN A 116 1.43 7.32 21.53
CA GLN A 116 1.77 6.00 20.99
C GLN A 116 1.81 4.96 22.11
N THR A 117 1.34 3.75 21.82
CA THR A 117 1.33 2.64 22.79
C THR A 117 2.75 2.12 23.06
N LYS A 118 2.90 1.34 24.14
CA LYS A 118 4.13 0.60 24.44
C LYS A 118 4.58 -0.27 23.26
N LEU A 119 3.63 -0.85 22.51
CA LEU A 119 3.91 -1.66 21.32
C LEU A 119 4.61 -0.85 20.22
N ALA A 120 4.15 0.37 19.95
CA ALA A 120 4.80 1.25 18.97
C ALA A 120 6.26 1.57 19.34
N LYS A 121 6.55 1.70 20.63
CA LYS A 121 7.92 1.87 21.13
C LYS A 121 8.75 0.60 21.01
N GLU A 122 8.27 -0.52 21.55
CA GLU A 122 9.06 -1.74 21.68
C GLU A 122 9.28 -2.47 20.36
N VAL A 123 8.28 -2.45 19.46
CA VAL A 123 8.35 -3.15 18.18
C VAL A 123 8.97 -2.26 17.10
N PHE A 124 8.57 -0.98 17.05
CA PHE A 124 8.94 -0.10 15.94
C PHE A 124 9.89 1.02 16.33
N ASN A 125 10.23 1.20 17.61
CA ASN A 125 10.96 2.36 18.10
C ASN A 125 10.35 3.70 17.60
N HIS A 126 9.01 3.76 17.55
CA HIS A 126 8.24 4.88 17.02
C HIS A 126 8.46 5.18 15.52
N GLN A 127 8.93 4.20 14.73
CA GLN A 127 9.19 4.34 13.29
C GLN A 127 8.25 3.49 12.44
N GLN A 128 7.01 3.24 12.90
CA GLN A 128 6.12 2.33 12.21
C GLN A 128 5.80 2.77 10.77
N ASN A 129 5.76 4.07 10.42
CA ASN A 129 5.58 4.50 9.03
C ASN A 129 6.75 4.13 8.11
N TYR A 130 7.94 3.89 8.67
CA TYR A 130 9.13 3.48 7.93
C TYR A 130 9.32 1.96 7.91
N ARG A 131 8.54 1.21 8.69
CA ARG A 131 8.76 -0.22 8.93
C ARG A 131 7.56 -1.10 8.57
N THR A 132 6.51 -0.52 8.00
CA THR A 132 5.26 -1.22 7.73
C THR A 132 4.63 -0.82 6.41
N ILE A 133 3.86 -1.75 5.83
CA ILE A 133 2.89 -1.43 4.78
C ILE A 133 1.54 -1.16 5.44
N GLN A 134 0.94 -0.03 5.09
CA GLN A 134 -0.28 0.48 5.70
C GLN A 134 -1.42 0.43 4.69
N THR A 135 -2.60 0.01 5.13
CA THR A 135 -3.79 -0.18 4.29
C THR A 135 -5.02 0.42 4.95
N GLU A 136 -5.75 1.25 4.20
CA GLU A 136 -7.07 1.76 4.57
C GLU A 136 -8.18 0.88 3.99
N LEU A 137 -9.10 0.45 4.85
CA LEU A 137 -10.34 -0.22 4.45
C LEU A 137 -11.44 0.84 4.26
N CYS A 138 -11.97 0.96 3.04
CA CYS A 138 -13.00 1.94 2.71
C CYS A 138 -14.34 1.54 3.36
N MET A 139 -15.04 2.53 3.92
CA MET A 139 -16.25 2.34 4.74
C MET A 139 -17.50 2.96 4.09
N ASN A 140 -17.39 3.37 2.83
CA ASN A 140 -18.43 4.02 2.01
C ASN A 140 -19.65 3.13 1.74
N ASP A 141 -19.52 1.81 1.91
CA ASP A 141 -20.63 0.87 1.82
C ASP A 141 -20.51 -0.24 2.86
N MET A 142 -20.92 0.05 4.10
CA MET A 142 -20.87 -0.91 5.21
C MET A 142 -21.78 -2.13 5.00
N LYS A 143 -22.77 -2.08 4.10
CA LYS A 143 -23.56 -3.27 3.73
C LYS A 143 -22.71 -4.29 2.96
N SER A 144 -21.66 -3.82 2.30
CA SER A 144 -20.69 -4.62 1.56
C SER A 144 -19.38 -4.85 2.32
N TRP A 145 -19.36 -4.67 3.65
CA TRP A 145 -18.12 -4.73 4.45
C TRP A 145 -17.36 -6.05 4.30
N ASP A 146 -18.06 -7.19 4.28
CA ASP A 146 -17.41 -8.50 4.09
C ASP A 146 -16.71 -8.62 2.74
N LYS A 147 -17.22 -7.91 1.71
CA LYS A 147 -16.57 -7.84 0.40
C LYS A 147 -15.28 -7.04 0.46
N VAL A 148 -15.23 -5.94 1.21
CA VAL A 148 -13.99 -5.18 1.49
C VAL A 148 -12.97 -6.06 2.20
N LEU A 149 -13.38 -6.81 3.23
CA LEU A 149 -12.49 -7.75 3.93
C LEU A 149 -12.00 -8.89 3.02
N ALA A 150 -12.88 -9.42 2.15
CA ALA A 150 -12.49 -10.45 1.18
C ALA A 150 -11.48 -9.91 0.17
N ASN A 151 -11.68 -8.69 -0.34
CA ASN A 151 -10.72 -8.02 -1.21
C ASN A 151 -9.38 -7.77 -0.48
N ALA A 152 -9.40 -7.41 0.80
CA ALA A 152 -8.19 -7.23 1.61
C ALA A 152 -7.40 -8.54 1.80
N VAL A 153 -8.09 -9.65 2.04
CA VAL A 153 -7.47 -10.99 2.13
C VAL A 153 -6.80 -11.37 0.82
N GLU A 154 -7.52 -11.26 -0.30
CA GLU A 154 -6.99 -11.60 -1.62
C GLU A 154 -5.85 -10.66 -2.02
N PHE A 155 -5.99 -9.35 -1.78
CA PHE A 155 -4.93 -8.38 -2.02
C PHE A 155 -3.66 -8.70 -1.22
N THR A 156 -3.80 -9.05 0.06
CA THR A 156 -2.66 -9.37 0.93
C THR A 156 -1.94 -10.62 0.45
N LYS A 157 -2.70 -11.67 0.09
CA LYS A 157 -2.16 -12.88 -0.55
C LYS A 157 -1.36 -12.55 -1.80
N LEU A 158 -1.87 -11.65 -2.64
CA LEU A 158 -1.25 -11.32 -3.92
C LEU A 158 -0.05 -10.37 -3.78
N TYR A 159 -0.12 -9.34 -2.92
CA TYR A 159 0.82 -8.22 -2.92
C TYR A 159 1.70 -8.10 -1.67
N MET A 160 1.31 -8.70 -0.55
CA MET A 160 2.06 -8.64 0.71
C MET A 160 2.24 -10.02 1.40
N PRO A 161 2.45 -11.14 0.67
CA PRO A 161 2.50 -12.48 1.28
C PRO A 161 3.73 -12.73 2.17
N GLN A 162 4.79 -11.93 1.99
CA GLN A 162 6.05 -12.01 2.74
C GLN A 162 5.92 -11.52 4.18
N ILE A 163 5.02 -10.57 4.43
CA ILE A 163 4.80 -10.02 5.77
C ILE A 163 3.96 -11.02 6.57
N LYS A 164 4.26 -11.22 7.86
CA LYS A 164 3.57 -12.24 8.68
C LYS A 164 2.86 -11.66 9.91
N THR A 165 3.12 -10.40 10.21
CA THR A 165 2.57 -9.71 11.39
C THR A 165 1.56 -8.68 10.94
N ASP A 166 0.42 -8.62 11.64
CA ASP A 166 -0.66 -7.68 11.41
C ASP A 166 -0.96 -6.92 12.70
N TYR A 167 -1.05 -5.59 12.59
CA TYR A 167 -1.53 -4.72 13.66
C TYR A 167 -2.69 -3.87 13.18
N ARG A 168 -3.58 -3.53 14.10
CA ARG A 168 -4.56 -2.46 13.92
C ARG A 168 -3.87 -1.14 14.23
N HIS A 169 -4.31 -0.06 13.60
CA HIS A 169 -3.88 1.27 14.01
C HIS A 169 -4.16 1.54 15.51
N PHE A 170 -5.23 0.94 16.04
CA PHE A 170 -5.54 0.90 17.47
C PHE A 170 -4.42 0.33 18.33
N ASP A 171 -3.77 -0.76 17.91
CA ASP A 171 -2.72 -1.41 18.70
C ASP A 171 -1.51 -0.49 18.90
N LEU A 172 -1.33 0.50 18.01
CA LEU A 172 -0.20 1.43 17.99
C LEU A 172 -0.50 2.78 18.63
N THR A 173 -1.78 3.19 18.66
CA THR A 173 -2.17 4.57 19.03
C THR A 173 -3.35 4.66 20.00
N GLY A 174 -4.03 3.55 20.28
CA GLY A 174 -5.29 3.54 21.02
C GLY A 174 -6.50 4.15 20.28
N LYS A 175 -6.31 4.72 19.07
CA LYS A 175 -7.42 5.20 18.23
C LYS A 175 -8.29 4.02 17.77
N PRO A 176 -9.61 3.98 18.02
CA PRO A 176 -10.49 2.90 17.56
C PRO A 176 -10.52 2.77 16.03
N CYS A 177 -9.56 2.03 15.46
CA CYS A 177 -9.28 1.97 14.03
C CYS A 177 -8.50 0.67 13.71
N PRO A 178 -8.95 -0.17 12.76
CA PRO A 178 -10.15 -0.03 11.93
C PRO A 178 -11.43 -0.40 12.70
N MET A 179 -12.44 0.46 12.68
CA MET A 179 -13.81 0.03 12.98
C MET A 179 -14.36 -0.75 11.77
N PRO A 180 -15.17 -1.81 11.96
CA PRO A 180 -15.62 -2.40 13.23
C PRO A 180 -14.70 -3.51 13.76
N LEU A 181 -13.46 -3.65 13.27
CA LEU A 181 -12.48 -4.65 13.75
C LEU A 181 -11.86 -4.28 15.11
N VAL A 182 -12.28 -3.16 15.68
CA VAL A 182 -11.97 -2.71 17.03
C VAL A 182 -13.29 -2.40 17.73
N ASN A 183 -13.46 -2.92 18.93
CA ASN A 183 -14.52 -2.51 19.85
C ASN A 183 -13.95 -2.41 21.25
N THR A 184 -13.87 -1.18 21.76
CA THR A 184 -13.24 -0.88 23.06
C THR A 184 -14.05 -1.37 24.26
N SER A 185 -15.28 -1.85 24.06
CA SER A 185 -16.07 -2.50 25.11
C SER A 185 -15.69 -3.97 25.33
N ILE A 186 -14.96 -4.59 24.41
CA ILE A 186 -14.44 -5.95 24.54
C ILE A 186 -13.11 -5.87 25.30
N LYS A 187 -12.94 -6.65 26.38
CA LYS A 187 -11.72 -6.65 27.20
C LYS A 187 -10.57 -7.40 26.53
N GLU A 188 -10.90 -8.46 25.80
CA GLU A 188 -9.99 -9.25 24.99
C GLU A 188 -9.83 -8.66 23.58
N VAL A 189 -9.03 -9.33 22.74
CA VAL A 189 -8.92 -8.97 21.33
C VAL A 189 -10.25 -9.25 20.62
N ASP A 190 -10.77 -8.24 19.90
CA ASP A 190 -12.02 -8.34 19.14
C ASP A 190 -12.04 -9.59 18.23
N PRO A 191 -13.03 -10.50 18.37
CA PRO A 191 -13.10 -11.72 17.56
C PRO A 191 -13.14 -11.46 16.05
N ARG A 192 -13.69 -10.32 15.62
CA ARG A 192 -13.74 -9.94 14.19
C ARG A 192 -12.35 -9.67 13.63
N TRP A 193 -11.47 -9.10 14.45
CA TRP A 193 -10.06 -8.94 14.09
C TRP A 193 -9.35 -10.29 13.98
N LEU A 194 -9.59 -11.19 14.94
CA LEU A 194 -8.99 -12.53 14.93
C LEU A 194 -9.42 -13.33 13.69
N ASP A 195 -10.70 -13.30 13.33
CA ASP A 195 -11.21 -13.91 12.09
C ASP A 195 -10.54 -13.32 10.84
N PHE A 196 -10.45 -11.99 10.76
CA PHE A 196 -9.83 -11.31 9.63
C PHE A 196 -8.36 -11.71 9.44
N VAL A 197 -7.57 -11.71 10.52
CA VAL A 197 -6.16 -12.13 10.48
C VAL A 197 -6.04 -13.62 10.14
N LYS A 198 -6.94 -14.47 10.66
CA LYS A 198 -6.97 -15.90 10.30
C LYS A 198 -7.20 -16.09 8.80
N ARG A 199 -8.17 -15.38 8.21
CA ARG A 199 -8.46 -15.44 6.77
C ARG A 199 -7.26 -15.02 5.93
N ILE A 200 -6.52 -13.99 6.34
CA ILE A 200 -5.26 -13.59 5.68
C ILE A 200 -4.25 -14.73 5.73
N ASN A 201 -4.01 -15.29 6.91
CA ASN A 201 -3.01 -16.34 7.10
C ASN A 201 -3.34 -17.60 6.31
N ASP A 202 -4.61 -18.04 6.32
CA ASP A 202 -5.09 -19.18 5.53
C ASP A 202 -4.91 -18.92 4.03
N ALA A 203 -5.26 -17.72 3.55
CA ALA A 203 -5.10 -17.33 2.16
C ALA A 203 -3.63 -17.31 1.72
N ILE A 204 -2.72 -16.80 2.56
CA ILE A 204 -1.28 -16.84 2.29
C ILE A 204 -0.75 -18.29 2.31
N ALA A 205 -1.16 -19.10 3.28
CA ALA A 205 -0.76 -20.51 3.38
C ALA A 205 -1.23 -21.33 2.17
N SER A 206 -2.36 -20.97 1.55
CA SER A 206 -2.85 -21.58 0.31
C SER A 206 -1.97 -21.32 -0.92
N LEU A 207 -1.00 -20.41 -0.84
CA LEU A 207 -0.05 -20.15 -1.92
C LEU A 207 0.92 -21.33 -2.04
N ASN A 208 0.59 -22.28 -2.92
CA ASN A 208 1.49 -23.37 -3.27
C ASN A 208 2.57 -22.89 -4.25
N TYR A 209 3.50 -22.06 -3.79
CA TYR A 209 4.68 -21.64 -4.55
C TYR A 209 5.96 -21.99 -3.81
N PRO A 210 6.97 -22.55 -4.49
CA PRO A 210 8.29 -22.73 -3.89
C PRO A 210 8.85 -21.39 -3.41
N VAL A 211 9.35 -21.37 -2.18
CA VAL A 211 10.04 -20.22 -1.60
C VAL A 211 11.16 -19.77 -2.54
N ASN A 212 11.38 -18.45 -2.67
CA ASN A 212 12.39 -17.83 -3.54
C ASN A 212 12.19 -17.98 -5.06
N THR A 213 11.02 -18.37 -5.54
CA THR A 213 10.71 -18.28 -6.98
C THR A 213 10.33 -16.83 -7.33
N PRO A 214 11.06 -16.13 -8.21
CA PRO A 214 10.63 -14.81 -8.69
C PRO A 214 9.27 -14.90 -9.37
N LYS A 215 8.41 -13.92 -9.13
CA LYS A 215 7.04 -13.89 -9.66
C LYS A 215 6.86 -12.67 -10.54
N ILE A 216 6.32 -12.88 -11.73
CA ILE A 216 5.82 -11.78 -12.56
C ILE A 216 4.31 -11.72 -12.39
N ARG A 217 3.81 -10.51 -12.13
CA ARG A 217 2.37 -10.25 -12.02
C ARG A 217 1.95 -9.25 -13.07
N ILE A 218 0.85 -9.56 -13.77
CA ILE A 218 0.17 -8.63 -14.67
C ILE A 218 -1.24 -8.46 -14.13
N ASN A 219 -1.61 -7.22 -13.78
CA ASN A 219 -2.92 -6.90 -13.21
C ASN A 219 -3.34 -7.78 -12.03
N GLY A 220 -2.37 -8.17 -11.18
CA GLY A 220 -2.59 -9.03 -10.01
C GLY A 220 -2.54 -10.53 -10.28
N GLU A 221 -2.56 -10.98 -11.53
CA GLU A 221 -2.40 -12.39 -11.87
C GLU A 221 -0.93 -12.78 -11.90
N ILE A 222 -0.54 -13.85 -11.21
CA ILE A 222 0.80 -14.45 -11.36
C ILE A 222 0.85 -15.17 -12.71
N VAL A 223 1.67 -14.68 -13.63
CA VAL A 223 1.73 -15.16 -15.02
C VAL A 223 2.94 -16.04 -15.30
N ASN A 224 3.65 -16.49 -14.25
CA ASN A 224 4.76 -17.44 -14.37
C ASN A 224 4.44 -18.59 -15.34
N GLY A 225 3.30 -19.27 -15.23
CA GLY A 225 2.92 -20.36 -16.14
C GLY A 225 2.60 -19.97 -17.60
N LYS A 226 2.65 -18.69 -17.97
CA LYS A 226 2.31 -18.17 -19.31
C LYS A 226 3.52 -17.67 -20.11
N MET A 227 4.73 -17.87 -19.59
CA MET A 227 5.97 -17.37 -20.18
C MET A 227 6.84 -18.50 -20.70
N ASP A 228 7.48 -18.29 -21.85
CA ASP A 228 8.44 -19.24 -22.44
C ASP A 228 9.68 -19.45 -21.55
N VAL A 229 10.08 -18.40 -20.82
CA VAL A 229 11.20 -18.42 -19.88
C VAL A 229 10.74 -17.89 -18.53
N GLN A 230 10.96 -18.68 -17.47
CA GLN A 230 10.64 -18.26 -16.10
C GLN A 230 11.66 -17.25 -15.59
N PRO A 231 11.25 -16.25 -14.79
CA PRO A 231 12.18 -15.41 -14.08
C PRO A 231 12.94 -16.23 -13.03
N PHE A 232 14.22 -15.95 -12.86
CA PHE A 232 15.09 -16.71 -11.94
C PHE A 232 16.11 -15.80 -11.26
N ILE A 233 16.69 -16.28 -10.17
CA ILE A 233 17.73 -15.55 -9.44
C ILE A 233 19.10 -16.04 -9.92
N LYS A 234 19.96 -15.11 -10.34
CA LYS A 234 21.36 -15.38 -10.68
C LYS A 234 22.23 -14.27 -10.08
N ASP A 235 23.27 -14.65 -9.34
CA ASP A 235 24.22 -13.72 -8.71
C ASP A 235 23.53 -12.63 -7.87
N GLY A 236 22.52 -13.01 -7.09
CA GLY A 236 21.73 -12.10 -6.23
C GLY A 236 20.78 -11.17 -6.99
N ARG A 237 20.65 -11.29 -8.31
CA ARG A 237 19.74 -10.50 -9.14
C ARG A 237 18.60 -11.36 -9.64
N THR A 238 17.39 -10.80 -9.63
CA THR A 238 16.26 -11.39 -10.33
C THR A 238 16.36 -11.04 -11.82
N LEU A 239 16.58 -12.04 -12.66
CA LEU A 239 16.51 -11.91 -14.11
C LEU A 239 15.09 -12.21 -14.56
N ALA A 240 14.54 -11.31 -15.37
CA ALA A 240 13.17 -11.37 -15.85
C ALA A 240 13.13 -11.41 -17.39
N PRO A 241 12.19 -12.15 -18.00
CA PRO A 241 12.03 -12.22 -19.46
C PRO A 241 11.61 -10.85 -20.04
N VAL A 242 12.58 -10.10 -20.54
CA VAL A 242 12.39 -8.74 -21.07
C VAL A 242 11.35 -8.69 -22.20
N ARG A 243 11.33 -9.69 -23.09
CA ARG A 243 10.37 -9.78 -24.21
C ARG A 243 8.93 -9.81 -23.70
N PHE A 244 8.63 -10.76 -22.81
CA PHE A 244 7.30 -10.94 -22.27
C PHE A 244 6.81 -9.68 -21.55
N ILE A 245 7.68 -9.03 -20.77
CA ILE A 245 7.35 -7.77 -20.08
C ILE A 245 7.06 -6.66 -21.08
N ALA A 246 7.93 -6.46 -22.07
CA ALA A 246 7.78 -5.40 -23.05
C ALA A 246 6.52 -5.58 -23.93
N GLU A 247 6.24 -6.79 -24.39
CA GLU A 247 5.06 -7.11 -25.20
C GLU A 247 3.77 -6.96 -24.39
N THR A 248 3.77 -7.36 -23.12
CA THR A 248 2.66 -7.07 -22.19
C THR A 248 2.38 -5.57 -22.07
N LEU A 249 3.42 -4.75 -22.13
CA LEU A 249 3.31 -3.28 -22.10
C LEU A 249 2.99 -2.67 -23.47
N GLY A 250 2.60 -3.50 -24.45
CA GLY A 250 2.23 -3.06 -25.80
C GLY A 250 3.42 -2.61 -26.66
N LYS A 251 4.64 -3.02 -26.32
CA LYS A 251 5.85 -2.79 -27.13
C LYS A 251 6.10 -3.96 -28.06
N LYS A 252 6.86 -3.71 -29.12
CA LYS A 252 7.39 -4.77 -30.00
C LYS A 252 8.87 -4.99 -29.67
N VAL A 253 9.30 -6.26 -29.71
CA VAL A 253 10.69 -6.64 -29.41
C VAL A 253 11.29 -7.39 -30.59
N VAL A 254 12.41 -6.90 -31.10
CA VAL A 254 13.14 -7.47 -32.25
C VAL A 254 14.59 -7.76 -31.84
N TRP A 255 15.13 -8.86 -32.34
CA TRP A 255 16.56 -9.18 -32.25
C TRP A 255 17.23 -8.78 -33.56
N ILE A 256 18.30 -7.99 -33.48
CA ILE A 256 19.11 -7.53 -34.61
C ILE A 256 20.45 -8.28 -34.53
N PRO A 257 20.59 -9.40 -35.26
CA PRO A 257 21.74 -10.29 -35.11
C PRO A 257 23.05 -9.64 -35.55
N GLU A 258 23.02 -8.75 -36.53
CA GLU A 258 24.20 -8.05 -37.07
C GLU A 258 24.88 -7.18 -36.00
N GLU A 259 24.09 -6.65 -35.07
CA GLU A 259 24.55 -5.74 -34.01
C GLU A 259 24.61 -6.42 -32.64
N ASN A 260 24.21 -7.69 -32.55
CA ASN A 260 23.94 -8.37 -31.28
C ASN A 260 23.04 -7.53 -30.35
N MET A 261 21.99 -6.91 -30.90
CA MET A 261 21.14 -5.94 -30.21
C MET A 261 19.70 -6.41 -30.09
N VAL A 262 19.09 -6.16 -28.93
CA VAL A 262 17.63 -6.24 -28.73
C VAL A 262 17.07 -4.82 -28.86
N ASP A 263 16.15 -4.62 -29.79
CA ASP A 263 15.42 -3.35 -29.93
C ASP A 263 13.97 -3.48 -29.42
N ILE A 264 13.52 -2.47 -28.68
CA ILE A 264 12.20 -2.39 -28.06
C ILE A 264 11.57 -1.05 -28.42
N PHE A 265 10.50 -1.09 -29.23
CA PHE A 265 9.88 0.13 -29.73
C PHE A 265 8.36 0.12 -29.58
N SER A 266 7.79 1.32 -29.57
CA SER A 266 6.33 1.50 -29.57
C SER A 266 5.81 1.30 -30.98
N ILE A 267 4.69 0.59 -31.13
CA ILE A 267 3.97 0.59 -32.39
C ILE A 267 3.27 1.95 -32.51
N SER A 268 3.76 2.83 -33.38
CA SER A 268 3.01 4.00 -33.79
C SER A 268 1.88 3.54 -34.70
N ILE A 269 0.69 3.38 -34.13
CA ILE A 269 -0.53 3.32 -34.95
C ILE A 269 -0.75 4.77 -35.39
N ALA A 270 -0.51 5.05 -36.67
CA ALA A 270 -0.92 6.32 -37.26
C ALA A 270 -2.43 6.48 -37.00
N LYS A 271 -2.79 7.53 -36.26
CA LYS A 271 -4.18 7.95 -36.10
C LYS A 271 -4.62 8.72 -37.34
#